data_AF-X0ZPJ2-F1
#
_entry.id   AF-X0ZPJ2-F1
#
_cell.length_a   1.000
_cell.length_b   1.000
_cell.length_c   1.000
_cell.angle_alpha   90.00
_cell.angle_beta   90.00
_cell.angle_gamma   90.00
#
_symmetry.space_group_name_H-M   'P 1'
#
loop_
_entity.id
_entity.type
_entity.pdbx_description
1 polymer ?
#
loop_
_entity_poly.entity_id
_entity_poly.type
_entity_poly.pdbx_seq_one_letter_code
_entity_poly.pdbx_strand_id
1 'polypeptide(L)'
;MNIGKYKIKLIIFDMDGLMFDTERLASRHWKEAGKKFNYKIDDEVFKKTIGLNVVKTEEIYRKYYGVCFPFEKIKDYKLLKRASEL
;
A
#
# COMPACT_ATOMS: atom_id res chain seq x y z
N MET A 1 30.48 6.35 -0.80
CA MET A 1 29.95 6.89 0.48
C MET A 1 31.02 6.71 1.54
N ASN A 2 31.73 7.79 1.90
CA ASN A 2 32.81 7.72 2.89
C ASN A 2 32.21 7.94 4.28
N ILE A 3 31.96 6.84 4.99
CA ILE A 3 31.31 6.83 6.31
C ILE A 3 32.40 7.14 7.35
N GLY A 4 32.79 8.42 7.41
CA GLY A 4 33.83 8.90 8.30
C GLY A 4 33.54 8.56 9.76
N LYS A 5 34.56 8.03 10.44
CA LYS A 5 34.71 7.88 11.90
C LYS A 5 33.76 6.95 12.69
N TYR A 6 32.70 6.39 12.10
CA TYR A 6 31.82 5.45 12.81
C TYR A 6 31.89 4.05 12.19
N LYS A 7 32.37 3.07 12.97
CA LYS A 7 32.33 1.65 12.61
C LYS A 7 30.86 1.20 12.69
N ILE A 8 30.22 0.97 11.54
CA ILE A 8 28.84 0.44 11.49
C ILE A 8 28.82 -0.91 12.21
N LYS A 9 27.97 -1.03 13.23
CA LYS A 9 27.81 -2.25 14.04
C LYS A 9 26.57 -3.06 13.67
N LEU A 10 25.56 -2.40 13.09
CA LEU A 10 24.26 -2.99 12.78
C LEU A 10 23.59 -2.19 11.66
N ILE A 11 22.93 -2.90 10.74
CA ILE A 11 22.04 -2.35 9.73
C ILE A 11 20.72 -3.11 9.86
N ILE A 12 19.60 -2.39 9.93
CA ILE A 12 18.26 -2.97 9.92
C ILE A 12 17.66 -2.65 8.56
N PHE A 13 17.30 -3.70 7.83
CA PHE A 13 16.63 -3.58 6.54
C PHE A 13 15.14 -3.77 6.73
N ASP A 14 14.35 -2.90 6.11
CA ASP A 14 12.92 -3.14 5.95
C ASP A 14 12.70 -4.28 4.94
N MET A 15 11.58 -4.99 5.05
CA MET A 15 11.29 -6.16 4.23
C MET A 15 10.52 -5.78 2.96
N ASP A 16 9.38 -5.14 3.14
CA ASP A 16 8.46 -4.79 2.06
C ASP A 16 8.95 -3.53 1.32
N GLY A 17 8.95 -3.56 -0.01
CA GLY A 17 9.42 -2.45 -0.84
C GLY A 17 10.94 -2.29 -0.93
N LEU A 18 11.72 -3.05 -0.14
CA LEU A 18 13.19 -3.07 -0.20
C LEU A 18 13.74 -4.44 -0.60
N MET A 19 13.49 -5.47 0.20
CA MET A 19 13.95 -6.84 -0.11
C MET A 19 13.05 -7.51 -1.14
N PHE A 20 11.75 -7.22 -1.10
CA PHE A 20 10.77 -7.73 -2.04
C PHE A 20 9.92 -6.59 -2.62
N ASP A 21 9.64 -6.65 -3.91
CA ASP A 21 8.77 -5.69 -4.60
C ASP A 21 7.28 -5.99 -4.33
N THR A 22 6.90 -5.99 -3.06
CA THR A 22 5.54 -6.26 -2.60
C THR A 22 4.60 -5.09 -2.88
N GLU A 23 5.14 -3.89 -3.11
CA GLU A 23 4.39 -2.68 -3.45
C GLU A 23 3.72 -2.77 -4.83
N ARG A 24 4.40 -3.32 -5.84
CA ARG A 24 3.79 -3.51 -7.17
C ARG A 24 2.58 -4.42 -7.12
N LEU A 25 2.69 -5.53 -6.39
CA LEU A 25 1.57 -6.47 -6.23
C LEU A 25 0.42 -5.82 -5.44
N ALA A 26 0.74 -5.12 -4.34
CA ALA A 26 -0.25 -4.39 -3.56
C ALA A 26 -0.99 -3.32 -4.38
N SER A 27 -0.27 -2.54 -5.20
CA SER A 27 -0.86 -1.54 -6.12
C SER A 27 -1.83 -2.20 -7.10
N ARG A 28 -1.43 -3.33 -7.71
CA ARG A 28 -2.28 -4.09 -8.64
C ARG A 28 -3.59 -4.49 -7.98
N HIS A 29 -3.54 -5.11 -6.80
CA HIS A 29 -4.74 -5.57 -6.11
C HIS A 29 -5.65 -4.43 -5.68
N TRP A 30 -5.09 -3.29 -5.23
CA TRP A 30 -5.88 -2.10 -4.91
C TRP A 30 -6.60 -1.53 -6.14
N LYS A 31 -5.92 -1.44 -7.28
CA LYS A 31 -6.51 -0.97 -8.54
C LYS A 31 -7.65 -1.87 -9.01
N GLU A 32 -7.46 -3.18 -8.93
CA GLU A 32 -8.48 -4.14 -9.34
C GLU A 32 -9.68 -4.14 -8.39
N ALA A 33 -9.44 -4.09 -7.09
CA ALA A 33 -10.50 -3.97 -6.11
C ALA A 33 -11.27 -2.66 -6.29
N GLY A 34 -10.58 -1.52 -6.45
CA GLY A 34 -11.24 -0.25 -6.75
C GLY A 34 -12.13 -0.34 -7.98
N LYS A 35 -11.62 -0.90 -9.09
CA LYS A 35 -12.38 -1.06 -10.34
C LYS A 35 -13.68 -1.84 -10.13
N LYS A 36 -13.67 -2.88 -9.29
CA LYS A 36 -14.85 -3.68 -8.94
C LYS A 36 -15.97 -2.86 -8.28
N PHE A 37 -15.60 -1.79 -7.57
CA PHE A 37 -16.53 -0.88 -6.90
C PHE A 37 -16.65 0.48 -7.63
N ASN A 38 -16.30 0.54 -8.93
CA ASN A 38 -16.39 1.73 -9.77
C ASN A 38 -15.43 2.88 -9.37
N TYR A 39 -14.31 2.56 -8.71
CA TYR A 39 -13.26 3.52 -8.39
C TYR A 39 -11.97 3.24 -9.18
N LYS A 40 -11.39 4.28 -9.76
CA LYS A 40 -10.05 4.21 -10.33
C LYS A 40 -9.06 4.65 -9.24
N ILE A 41 -8.33 3.68 -8.69
CA ILE A 41 -7.27 3.97 -7.72
C ILE A 41 -6.01 4.41 -8.47
N ASP A 42 -5.56 5.64 -8.22
CA ASP A 42 -4.39 6.21 -8.88
C ASP A 42 -3.11 5.86 -8.12
N ASP A 43 -2.00 5.70 -8.86
CA ASP A 43 -0.71 5.37 -8.26
C ASP A 43 -0.24 6.43 -7.26
N GLU A 44 -0.59 7.69 -7.49
CA GLU A 44 -0.24 8.77 -6.55
C GLU A 44 -0.97 8.64 -5.21
N VAL A 45 -2.23 8.20 -5.22
CA VAL A 45 -2.99 7.98 -3.98
C VAL A 45 -2.46 6.74 -3.28
N PHE A 46 -2.23 5.65 -4.01
CA PHE A 46 -1.64 4.44 -3.46
C PHE A 46 -0.27 4.70 -2.82
N LYS A 47 0.62 5.43 -3.50
CA LYS A 47 1.96 5.79 -2.97
C LYS A 47 1.90 6.56 -1.65
N LYS A 48 0.89 7.41 -1.45
CA LYS A 48 0.70 8.14 -0.18
C LYS A 48 0.31 7.24 0.99
N THR A 49 -0.01 5.97 0.73
CA THR A 49 -0.45 4.99 1.73
C THR A 49 0.59 3.92 2.05
N ILE A 50 1.71 3.88 1.31
CA ILE A 50 2.81 2.95 1.56
C ILE A 50 3.40 3.21 2.96
N GLY A 51 3.62 2.14 3.73
CA GLY A 51 4.14 2.22 5.10
C GLY A 51 3.17 2.80 6.14
N LEU A 52 1.93 3.13 5.76
CA LEU A 52 0.92 3.61 6.69
C LEU A 52 0.08 2.47 7.28
N ASN A 53 -0.48 2.72 8.46
CA ASN A 53 -1.48 1.84 9.05
C ASN A 53 -2.83 1.99 8.35
N VAL A 54 -3.76 1.07 8.65
CA VAL A 54 -5.08 1.01 8.01
C VAL A 54 -5.91 2.27 8.23
N VAL A 55 -5.85 2.88 9.41
CA VAL A 55 -6.65 4.07 9.76
C VAL A 55 -6.23 5.27 8.91
N LYS A 56 -4.92 5.57 8.85
CA LYS A 56 -4.40 6.67 8.01
C LYS A 56 -4.61 6.40 6.52
N THR A 57 -4.49 5.14 6.12
CA THR A 57 -4.77 4.72 4.74
C THR A 57 -6.21 5.04 4.38
N GLU A 58 -7.17 4.63 5.21
CA GLU A 58 -8.59 4.93 5.01
C GLU A 58 -8.89 6.43 4.94
N GLU A 59 -8.33 7.22 5.85
CA GLU A 59 -8.46 8.68 5.86
C GLU A 59 -8.02 9.30 4.53
N ILE A 60 -6.88 8.85 3.98
CA ILE A 60 -6.39 9.30 2.68
C ILE A 60 -7.36 8.92 1.58
N TYR A 61 -7.80 7.65 1.51
CA TYR A 61 -8.74 7.24 0.46
C TYR A 61 -10.05 8.01 0.51
N ARG A 62 -10.63 8.22 1.70
CA ARG A 62 -11.85 9.04 1.86
C ARG A 62 -11.61 10.52 1.52
N LYS A 63 -10.43 11.05 1.80
CA LYS A 63 -10.06 12.42 1.41
C LYS A 63 -9.99 12.61 -0.12
N TYR A 64 -9.49 11.61 -0.85
CA TYR A 64 -9.34 11.70 -2.32
C TYR A 64 -10.61 11.31 -3.09
N TYR A 65 -11.31 10.26 -2.65
CA TYR A 65 -12.46 9.70 -3.37
C TYR A 65 -13.83 10.05 -2.73
N GLY A 66 -13.81 10.80 -1.64
CA GLY A 66 -15.01 11.28 -0.93
C GLY A 66 -15.34 10.47 0.32
N VAL A 67 -16.09 11.09 1.23
CA VAL A 67 -16.46 10.51 2.53
C VAL A 67 -17.21 9.18 2.39
N CYS A 68 -17.99 9.02 1.31
CA CYS A 68 -18.74 7.81 1.00
C CYS A 68 -17.91 6.69 0.36
N PHE A 69 -16.59 6.86 0.20
CA PHE A 69 -15.73 5.83 -0.37
C PHE A 69 -15.83 4.52 0.45
N PRO A 70 -16.15 3.37 -0.19
CA PRO A 70 -16.40 2.11 0.52
C PRO A 70 -15.08 1.39 0.83
N PHE A 71 -14.21 2.02 1.63
CA PHE A 71 -12.85 1.55 1.91
C PHE A 71 -12.80 0.10 2.39
N GLU A 72 -13.61 -0.24 3.39
CA GLU A 72 -13.66 -1.58 3.97
C GLU A 72 -14.01 -2.65 2.94
N LYS A 73 -15.06 -2.43 2.13
CA LYS A 73 -15.50 -3.37 1.08
C LYS A 73 -14.40 -3.60 0.04
N ILE A 74 -13.71 -2.53 -0.37
CA ILE A 74 -12.60 -2.60 -1.33
C ILE A 74 -11.42 -3.35 -0.71
N LYS A 75 -11.05 -3.04 0.55
CA LYS A 75 -9.99 -3.71 1.28
C LYS A 75 -10.26 -5.22 1.42
N ASP A 76 -11.48 -5.58 1.79
CA ASP A 76 -11.85 -6.98 2.02
C ASP A 76 -11.86 -7.77 0.70
N TYR A 77 -12.39 -7.18 -0.37
CA TYR A 77 -12.29 -7.78 -1.71
C TYR A 77 -10.83 -7.96 -2.16
N LYS A 78 -9.97 -6.97 -1.90
CA LYS A 78 -8.54 -7.06 -2.18
C LYS A 78 -7.88 -8.21 -1.42
N LEU A 79 -8.23 -8.42 -0.15
CA LEU A 79 -7.71 -9.53 0.65
C LEU A 79 -8.19 -10.89 0.13
N LEU A 80 -9.47 -11.03 -0.19
CA LEU A 80 -10.03 -12.24 -0.78
C LEU A 80 -9.33 -12.60 -2.09
N LYS A 81 -9.14 -11.62 -2.97
CA LYS A 81 -8.46 -11.85 -4.25
C LYS A 81 -7.00 -12.27 -4.06
N ARG A 82 -6.27 -11.59 -3.16
CA ARG A 82 -4.89 -11.94 -2.83
C ARG A 82 -4.79 -13.39 -2.34
N ALA A 83 -5.73 -13.85 -1.50
CA ALA A 83 -5.76 -15.21 -1.00
C ALA A 83 -6.08 -16.26 -2.10
N SER A 84 -6.82 -15.89 -3.14
CA SER A 84 -7.11 -16.79 -4.27
C SER A 84 -5.98 -16.92 -5.30
N GLU A 85 -4.98 -16.03 -5.24
CA GLU A 85 -3.81 -16.02 -6.13
C GLU A 85 -2.55 -16.65 -5.47
N LEU A 86 -2.68 -17.16 -4.24
CA LEU A 86 -1.65 -17.84 -3.47
C LEU A 86 -1.94 -19.35 -3.42
#